data_AF-A0A8J6LZ59-F1
#
_entry.id   AF-A0A8J6LZ59-F1
#
_cell.length_a   1.000
_cell.length_b   1.000
_cell.length_c   1.000
_cell.angle_alpha   90.00
_cell.angle_beta   90.00
_cell.angle_gamma   90.00
#
_symmetry.space_group_name_H-M   'P 1'
#
loop_
_entity.id
_entity.type
_entity.pdbx_description
1 polymer ?
#
loop_
_entity_poly.entity_id
_entity_poly.type
_entity_poly.pdbx_seq_one_letter_code
_entity_poly.pdbx_strand_id
1 'polypeptide(L)' 'MKIPFSKEQLAFLKSVPLPFDPSTDLTDEQIERLVDALRNHFSYYGMNEAGTGESEIGTCCADLLTFLAPYA' A
#
# COMPACT_ATOMS: atom_id res chain seq x y z
N MET A 1 -3.21 14.95 -6.93
CA MET A 1 -4.52 14.33 -6.60
C MET A 1 -4.49 13.93 -5.15
N LYS A 2 -5.48 14.37 -4.38
CA LYS A 2 -5.56 14.06 -2.96
C LYS A 2 -6.37 12.79 -2.74
N ILE A 3 -5.69 11.72 -2.31
CA ILE A 3 -6.33 10.46 -1.95
C ILE A 3 -6.72 10.51 -0.46
N PRO A 4 -7.98 10.25 -0.10
CA PRO A 4 -8.47 10.38 1.28
C PRO A 4 -8.12 9.13 2.11
N PHE A 5 -6.83 8.87 2.32
CA PHE A 5 -6.41 7.78 3.18
C PHE A 5 -6.88 7.96 4.62
N SER A 6 -7.30 6.86 5.26
CA SER A 6 -7.56 6.83 6.69
C SER A 6 -6.27 7.01 7.49
N LYS A 7 -6.38 7.32 8.79
CA LYS A 7 -5.21 7.43 9.67
C LYS A 7 -4.43 6.11 9.75
N GLU A 8 -5.14 4.99 9.75
CA GLU A 8 -4.55 3.64 9.80
C GLU A 8 -3.83 3.30 8.50
N GLN A 9 -4.44 3.63 7.36
CA GLN A 9 -3.82 3.49 6.03
C GLN A 9 -2.54 4.33 5.94
N LEU A 10 -2.56 5.59 6.37
CA LEU A 10 -1.35 6.44 6.39
C LEU A 10 -0.29 5.92 7.36
N ALA A 11 -0.69 5.35 8.50
CA ALA A 11 0.24 4.75 9.44
C ALA A 11 0.94 3.53 8.83
N PHE A 12 0.20 2.68 8.11
CA PHE A 12 0.76 1.54 7.37
C PHE A 12 1.65 1.99 6.22
N LEU A 13 1.24 3.00 5.44
CA LEU A 13 2.05 3.49 4.32
C LEU A 13 3.41 4.07 4.75
N LYS A 14 3.57 4.46 6.02
CA LYS A 14 4.88 4.84 6.59
C LYS A 14 5.83 3.67 6.78
N SER A 15 5.35 2.42 6.87
CA SER A 15 6.20 1.23 6.92
C SER A 15 6.58 0.72 5.52
N VAL A 16 5.91 1.21 4.47
CA VAL A 16 6.25 0.89 3.08
C VAL A 16 7.36 1.84 2.62
N PRO A 17 8.45 1.33 2.02
CA PRO A 17 9.56 2.17 1.56
C PRO A 17 9.16 2.98 0.32
N LEU A 18 8.59 4.16 0.53
CA LEU A 18 8.17 5.09 -0.51
C LEU A 18 9.14 6.28 -0.62
N PRO A 19 9.49 6.72 -1.83
CA PRO A 19 10.36 7.88 -2.03
C PRO A 19 9.62 9.23 -1.94
N PHE A 20 8.36 9.24 -1.50
CA PHE A 20 7.50 10.42 -1.38
C PHE A 20 6.51 10.26 -0.22
N ASP A 21 5.87 11.36 0.19
CA ASP A 21 4.87 11.37 1.26
C ASP A 21 3.47 11.05 0.69
N PRO A 22 2.81 9.94 1.12
CA PRO A 22 1.48 9.56 0.64
C PRO A 22 0.34 10.42 1.22
N SER A 23 0.61 11.29 2.20
CA SER A 23 -0.39 12.16 2.83
C SER A 23 -0.62 13.49 2.08
N THR A 24 0.22 13.78 1.08
CA THR A 24 0.11 14.97 0.23
C THR A 24 -0.68 14.67 -1.05
N ASP A 25 -0.83 15.67 -1.91
CA ASP A 25 -1.30 15.46 -3.27
C ASP A 25 -0.29 14.60 -4.05
N LEU A 26 -0.78 13.50 -4.62
CA LEU A 26 0.00 12.57 -5.42
C LEU A 26 -0.22 12.80 -6.92
N THR A 27 0.84 12.70 -7.70
CA THR A 27 0.75 12.61 -9.16
C THR A 27 0.37 11.19 -9.59
N ASP A 28 -0.10 11.03 -10.82
CA ASP A 28 -0.43 9.70 -11.36
C ASP A 28 0.78 8.74 -11.29
N GLU A 29 1.98 9.24 -11.65
CA GLU A 29 3.23 8.46 -11.52
C GLU A 29 3.52 8.05 -10.07
N GLN A 30 3.22 8.92 -9.08
CA GLN A 30 3.38 8.56 -7.67
C GLN A 30 2.35 7.51 -7.23
N ILE A 31 1.13 7.54 -7.77
CA ILE A 31 0.12 6.53 -7.48
C ILE A 31 0.54 5.18 -8.07
N GLU A 32 1.05 5.14 -9.30
CA GLU A 32 1.59 3.91 -9.90
C GLU A 32 2.76 3.34 -9.07
N ARG A 33 3.68 4.20 -8.63
CA ARG A 33 4.81 3.78 -7.77
C ARG A 33 4.37 3.32 -6.39
N LEU A 34 3.30 3.90 -5.84
CA LEU A 34 2.70 3.47 -4.59
C LEU A 34 2.10 2.06 -4.72
N VAL A 35 1.36 1.82 -5.81
CA VAL A 35 0.78 0.51 -6.14
C VAL A 35 1.88 -0.54 -6.32
N ASP A 36 2.95 -0.22 -7.03
CA ASP A 36 4.10 -1.13 -7.20
C ASP A 36 4.79 -1.43 -5.87
N ALA A 37 5.03 -0.40 -5.04
CA ALA A 37 5.63 -0.58 -3.72
C ALA A 37 4.76 -1.46 -2.81
N LEU A 38 3.43 -1.32 -2.85
CA LEU A 38 2.50 -2.17 -2.10
C LEU A 38 2.50 -3.62 -2.59
N ARG A 39 2.55 -3.85 -3.91
CA ARG A 39 2.67 -5.20 -4.49
C ARG A 39 3.98 -5.87 -4.11
N ASN A 40 5.07 -5.12 -4.13
CA ASN A 40 6.36 -5.60 -3.66
C ASN A 40 6.30 -5.92 -2.16
N HIS A 41 5.79 -5.00 -1.33
CA HIS A 41 5.66 -5.22 0.11
C HIS A 41 4.80 -6.46 0.43
N PHE A 42 3.68 -6.65 -0.28
CA PHE A 42 2.86 -7.85 -0.21
C PHE A 42 3.64 -9.12 -0.58
N SER A 43 4.45 -9.08 -1.64
CA SER A 43 5.21 -10.26 -2.08
C SER A 43 6.28 -10.68 -1.05
N TYR A 44 6.85 -9.73 -0.30
CA TYR A 44 7.86 -10.01 0.72
C TYR A 44 7.27 -10.35 2.10
N TYR A 45 6.18 -9.70 2.51
CA TYR A 45 5.64 -9.77 3.87
C TYR A 45 4.19 -10.25 3.95
N GLY A 46 3.52 -10.41 2.80
CA GLY A 46 2.09 -10.67 2.72
C GLY A 46 1.69 -12.11 3.03
N MET A 47 2.64 -13.05 2.99
CA MET A 47 2.39 -14.41 3.48
C MET A 47 2.76 -14.52 4.96
N ASN A 48 1.94 -15.24 5.73
CA ASN A 48 2.30 -15.59 7.10
C ASN A 48 3.54 -16.52 7.11
N GLU A 49 4.24 -16.62 8.24
CA GLU A 49 5.48 -17.41 8.35
C GLU A 49 5.26 -18.91 8.04
N ALA A 50 4.02 -19.40 8.14
CA ALA A 50 3.65 -20.76 7.82
C ALA A 50 3.36 -20.99 6.31
N GLY A 51 3.27 -19.93 5.50
CA GLY A 51 2.89 -19.99 4.08
C GLY A 51 1.47 -20.49 3.83
N THR A 52 0.60 -20.48 4.85
CA THR A 52 -0.75 -21.06 4.80
C THR A 52 -1.84 -20.03 4.54
N GLY A 53 -1.51 -18.74 4.52
CA GLY A 53 -2.45 -17.65 4.28
C GLY A 53 -1.80 -16.27 4.33
N GLU A 54 -2.61 -15.24 4.12
CA GLU A 54 -2.18 -13.85 4.22
C GLU A 54 -1.87 -13.48 5.68
N SER A 55 -0.76 -12.78 5.88
CA SER A 55 -0.46 -12.10 7.14
C SER A 55 -1.34 -10.86 7.30
N GLU A 56 -1.37 -10.26 8.49
CA GLU A 56 -2.04 -8.96 8.70
C GLU A 56 -1.50 -7.89 7.74
N ILE A 57 -0.19 -7.94 7.42
CA ILE A 57 0.44 -7.06 6.43
C ILE A 57 -0.09 -7.34 5.03
N GLY A 58 -0.27 -8.62 4.68
CA GLY A 58 -0.85 -9.06 3.42
C GLY A 58 -2.25 -8.48 3.20
N THR A 59 -3.13 -8.67 4.19
CA THR A 59 -4.49 -8.13 4.18
C THR A 59 -4.47 -6.60 4.02
N CYS A 60 -3.65 -5.88 4.79
CA CYS A 60 -3.55 -4.42 4.66
C CYS A 60 -3.07 -3.97 3.27
N CYS A 61 -2.10 -4.66 2.68
CA CYS A 61 -1.65 -4.40 1.32
C CYS A 61 -2.77 -4.66 0.30
N ALA A 62 -3.49 -5.78 0.40
CA ALA A 62 -4.58 -6.14 -0.51
C ALA A 62 -5.75 -5.14 -0.44
N ASP A 63 -6.13 -4.72 0.76
CA ASP A 63 -7.14 -3.68 0.98
C ASP A 63 -6.72 -2.34 0.36
N LEU A 64 -5.47 -1.92 0.58
CA LEU A 64 -4.94 -0.69 0.00
C LEU A 64 -4.87 -0.74 -1.52
N LEU A 65 -4.45 -1.87 -2.10
CA LEU A 65 -4.43 -2.05 -3.56
C LEU A 65 -5.83 -1.98 -4.15
N THR A 66 -6.82 -2.58 -3.48
CA THR A 66 -8.23 -2.51 -3.90
C THR A 66 -8.76 -1.08 -3.79
N PHE A 67 -8.43 -0.37 -2.72
CA PHE A 67 -8.79 1.03 -2.51
C PHE A 67 -8.16 1.96 -3.55
N LEU A 68 -6.93 1.67 -3.97
CA LEU A 68 -6.18 2.47 -4.95
C LEU A 68 -6.58 2.19 -6.41
N ALA A 69 -7.27 1.08 -6.69
CA ALA A 69 -7.64 0.67 -8.05
C ALA A 69 -8.39 1.73 -8.88
N PRO A 70 -9.27 2.59 -8.32
CA PRO A 70 -9.93 3.66 -9.08
C PRO A 70 -9.02 4.85 -9.44
N TYR A 71 -7.83 4.92 -8.84
CA TYR A 71 -6.88 6.02 -8.99
C TYR A 71 -5.66 5.66 -9.85
N ALA A 72 -5.54 4.37 -10.22
CA ALA A 72 -4.42 3.80 -10.97
C ALA A 72 -4.81 3.50 -12.43
#